data_AF-A0A7C2L367-F1
#
_entry.id   AF-A0A7C2L367-F1
#
_cell.length_a   1.000
_cell.length_b   1.000
_cell.length_c   1.000
_cell.angle_alpha   90.00
_cell.angle_beta   90.00
_cell.angle_gamma   90.00
#
_symmetry.space_group_name_H-M   'P 1'
#
loop_
_entity.id
_entity.type
_entity.pdbx_description
1 polymer ?
#
loop_
_entity_poly.entity_id
_entity_poly.type
_entity_poly.pdbx_seq_one_letter_code
_entity_poly.pdbx_strand_id
1 'polypeptide(L)' 'MRVIFMGTPQAAVPTLQRLLESGHEVIAVFTQPDRPVGRHQVLTPPPVKEVAQAHGLPV' A
#
# COMPACT_ATOMS: atom_id res chain seq x y z
N MET A 1 -8.50 16.19 -5.64
CA MET A 1 -9.37 15.58 -4.59
C MET A 1 -8.46 14.84 -3.63
N ARG A 2 -8.74 14.94 -2.32
CA ARG A 2 -7.98 14.22 -1.28
C ARG A 2 -8.59 12.83 -1.09
N VAL A 3 -7.77 11.79 -1.11
CA VAL A 3 -8.24 10.40 -1.05
C VAL A 3 -7.44 9.58 -0.04
N ILE A 4 -8.13 8.64 0.61
CA ILE A 4 -7.49 7.58 1.40
C ILE A 4 -7.62 6.30 0.57
N PHE A 5 -6.50 5.62 0.33
CA PHE A 5 -6.50 4.35 -0.39
C PHE A 5 -6.56 3.19 0.60
N MET A 6 -7.46 2.22 0.39
CA MET A 6 -7.55 1.04 1.25
C MET A 6 -7.30 -0.22 0.41
N GLY A 7 -6.22 -0.94 0.71
CA GLY A 7 -5.83 -2.11 -0.06
C GLY A 7 -4.70 -2.90 0.57
N THR A 8 -4.65 -4.19 0.28
CA THR A 8 -3.64 -5.13 0.83
C THR A 8 -3.00 -6.03 -0.22
N PRO A 9 -3.75 -6.66 -1.14
CA PRO A 9 -3.15 -7.65 -2.03
C PRO A 9 -2.33 -6.99 -3.14
N GLN A 10 -1.46 -7.78 -3.79
CA GLN A 10 -0.69 -7.37 -4.97
C GLN A 10 -1.59 -6.74 -6.06
N ALA A 11 -2.80 -7.28 -6.25
CA ALA A 11 -3.75 -6.79 -7.24
C ALA A 11 -4.22 -5.34 -7.00
N ALA A 12 -4.09 -4.81 -5.78
CA ALA A 12 -4.44 -3.43 -5.45
C ALA A 12 -3.32 -2.43 -5.77
N VAL A 13 -2.07 -2.90 -5.95
CA VAL A 13 -0.91 -2.04 -6.20
C VAL A 13 -1.06 -1.19 -7.47
N PRO A 14 -1.48 -1.75 -8.63
CA PRO A 14 -1.66 -0.94 -9.84
C PRO A 14 -2.68 0.20 -9.65
N THR A 15 -3.73 -0.03 -8.85
CA THR A 15 -4.73 1.01 -8.56
C THR A 15 -4.13 2.14 -7.72
N LEU A 16 -3.33 1.82 -6.69
CA LEU A 16 -2.63 2.84 -5.91
C LEU A 16 -1.67 3.64 -6.79
N GLN A 17 -0.85 2.97 -7.60
CA GLN A 17 0.09 3.63 -8.51
C GLN A 17 -0.61 4.59 -9.47
N ARG A 18 -1.73 4.17 -10.07
CA ARG A 18 -2.53 5.05 -10.93
C ARG A 18 -3.11 6.26 -10.19
N LEU A 19 -3.52 6.10 -8.93
CA LEU A 19 -3.97 7.23 -8.13
C LEU A 19 -2.83 8.21 -7.83
N LEU A 20 -1.63 7.72 -7.55
CA LEU A 20 -0.44 8.54 -7.30
C LEU A 20 0.04 9.29 -8.55
N GLU A 21 -0.14 8.70 -9.74
CA GLU A 21 0.15 9.33 -11.04
C GLU A 21 -0.96 10.29 -11.49
N SER A 22 -2.13 10.26 -10.84
CA SER A 22 -3.26 11.11 -11.18
C SER A 22 -3.19 12.49 -10.50
N GLY A 23 -4.12 13.39 -10.83
CA GLY A 23 -4.29 14.66 -10.12
C GLY A 23 -4.95 14.55 -8.73
N HIS A 24 -5.04 13.36 -8.15
CA HIS A 24 -5.55 13.15 -6.81
C HIS A 24 -4.42 13.20 -5.78
N GLU A 25 -4.73 13.69 -4.59
CA GLU A 25 -3.80 13.72 -3.46
C GLU A 25 -4.11 12.54 -2.54
N VAL A 26 -3.29 11.49 -2.60
CA VAL A 26 -3.40 10.35 -1.69
C VAL A 26 -2.80 10.76 -0.34
N ILE A 27 -3.65 10.97 0.67
CA ILE A 27 -3.22 11.52 1.96
C ILE A 27 -2.86 10.46 3.00
N ALA A 28 -3.36 9.23 2.82
CA ALA A 28 -3.03 8.08 3.66
C ALA A 28 -3.37 6.77 2.93
N VAL A 29 -2.73 5.69 3.35
CA VAL A 29 -2.99 4.35 2.87
C VAL A 29 -3.36 3.45 4.04
N PHE A 30 -4.47 2.72 3.95
CA PHE A 30 -4.85 1.73 4.94
C PHE A 30 -4.60 0.33 4.39
N THR A 31 -3.91 -0.50 5.16
CA THR A 31 -3.58 -1.88 4.76
C THR A 31 -3.56 -2.80 5.98
N GLN A 32 -3.49 -4.11 5.76
CA GLN A 32 -3.38 -5.06 6.86
C GLN A 32 -2.02 -4.91 7.57
N PRO A 33 -1.91 -5.33 8.83
CA PRO A 33 -0.62 -5.43 9.50
C PRO A 33 0.34 -6.35 8.74
N ASP A 34 1.63 -6.18 9.00
CA ASP A 34 2.66 -7.09 8.50
C ASP A 34 2.38 -8.49 9.03
N ARG A 35 2.56 -9.49 8.16
CA ARG A 35 2.27 -10.87 8.51
C ARG A 35 3.39 -11.81 8.08
N PRO A 36 3.57 -12.94 8.77
CA PRO A 36 4.56 -13.93 8.37
C PRO A 36 4.20 -14.55 7.01
N VAL A 37 5.20 -14.71 6.13
CA VAL A 37 5.00 -15.30 4.80
C VAL A 37 6.06 -16.37 4.52
N GLY A 38 5.67 -17.38 3.73
CA GLY A 38 6.54 -18.49 3.35
C GLY A 38 6.84 -19.46 4.50
N ARG A 39 7.67 -20.47 4.21
CA ARG A 39 8.00 -21.55 5.16
C ARG A 39 8.76 -21.05 6.39
N HIS A 40 9.57 -20.01 6.23
CA HIS A 40 10.36 -19.42 7.32
C HIS A 40 9.59 -18.35 8.13
N GLN A 41 8.32 -18.10 7.81
CA GLN A 41 7.49 -17.14 8.53
C GLN A 41 8.14 -15.75 8.69
N VAL A 42 8.78 -15.28 7.62
CA VAL A 42 9.42 -13.96 7.64
C VAL A 42 8.32 -12.90 7.71
N LEU A 43 8.40 -12.03 8.71
CA LEU A 43 7.48 -10.90 8.85
C LEU A 43 7.66 -9.99 7.63
N THR A 44 6.66 -9.96 6.75
CA THR A 44 6.72 -9.25 5.48
C THR A 44 5.56 -8.25 5.42
N PRO A 45 5.83 -6.99 5.04
CA PRO A 45 4.78 -6.01 4.83
C PRO A 45 3.87 -6.41 3.64
N PRO A 46 2.60 -5.98 3.62
CA PRO A 46 1.76 -6.15 2.44
C PRO A 46 2.30 -5.35 1.25
N PRO A 47 2.09 -5.81 0.01
CA PRO A 47 2.54 -5.09 -1.19
C PRO A 47 2.11 -3.61 -1.26
N VAL A 48 0.91 -3.30 -0.77
CA VAL A 48 0.40 -1.93 -0.72
C VAL A 48 1.18 -1.06 0.28
N LYS A 49 1.60 -1.63 1.42
CA LYS A 49 2.42 -0.92 2.42
C LYS A 49 3.78 -0.57 1.85
N GLU A 50 4.41 -1.49 1.13
CA GLU A 50 5.73 -1.25 0.50
C GLU A 50 5.66 -0.06 -0.47
N VAL A 51 4.65 -0.03 -1.35
CA VAL A 51 4.48 1.07 -2.31
C VAL A 51 4.18 2.39 -1.60
N ALA A 52 3.32 2.36 -0.58
CA ALA A 52 3.00 3.55 0.19
C ALA A 52 4.23 4.14 0.90
N GLN A 53 5.03 3.29 1.56
CA GLN A 53 6.28 3.69 2.21
C GLN A 53 7.32 4.22 1.20
N ALA A 54 7.43 3.61 0.02
CA ALA A 54 8.33 4.08 -1.04
C ALA A 54 7.97 5.48 -1.56
N HIS A 55 6.70 5.88 -1.46
CA HIS A 55 6.21 7.22 -1.82
C HIS A 55 6.09 8.17 -0.62
N GLY A 56 6.55 7.76 0.57
CA GLY A 56 6.50 8.58 1.79
C GLY A 56 5.08 8.81 2.33
N LEU A 57 4.12 7.94 1.97
CA LEU A 57 2.74 8.06 2.43
C LEU A 57 2.57 7.50 3.85
N PRO A 58 1.71 8.12 4.68
CA PRO A 58 1.29 7.52 5.95
C PRO A 58 0.56 6.18 5.72
N VAL A 59 0.91 5.17 6.53
CA VAL A 59 0.30 3.82 6.53
C VAL A 59 -0.10 3.38 7.92
#